data_AF-A0A967D8Y5-F1
#
_entry.id   AF-A0A967D8Y5-F1
#
_cell.length_a   1.000
_cell.length_b   1.000
_cell.length_c   1.000
_cell.angle_alpha   90.00
_cell.angle_beta   90.00
_cell.angle_gamma   90.00
#
_symmetry.space_group_name_H-M   'P 1'
#
loop_
_entity.id
_entity.type
_entity.pdbx_description
1 polymer ?
#
loop_
_entity_poly.entity_id
_entity_poly.type
_entity_poly.pdbx_seq_one_letter_code
_entity_poly.pdbx_strand_id
1 'polypeptide(L)' 'MSQANTFSSSSSFANQFLLAMPGMLDENFSGSLVYLLEHSDKGAMGLVVNRPTDIVLSTLFENILITPL' A
#
# COMPACT_ATOMS: atom_id res chain seq x y z
N MET A 1 42.54 6.44 -5.73
CA MET A 1 41.30 7.22 -5.96
C MET A 1 40.53 6.56 -7.08
N SER A 2 39.38 5.95 -6.75
CA SER A 2 38.24 5.67 -7.64
C SER A 2 37.17 5.02 -6.77
N GLN A 3 36.34 5.85 -6.13
CA GLN A 3 35.16 5.37 -5.42
C GLN A 3 34.15 4.89 -6.47
N ALA A 4 33.95 3.58 -6.54
CA ALA A 4 32.84 3.00 -7.28
C ALA A 4 31.56 3.35 -6.53
N ASN A 5 30.67 4.06 -7.20
CA ASN A 5 29.36 4.45 -6.70
C ASN A 5 28.52 3.17 -6.51
N THR A 6 28.50 2.62 -5.29
CA THR A 6 27.60 1.51 -4.95
C THR A 6 26.19 2.08 -4.84
N PHE A 7 25.45 2.10 -5.95
CA PHE A 7 23.99 2.17 -5.89
C PHE A 7 23.52 0.84 -5.32
N SER A 8 23.37 0.78 -4.00
CA SER A 8 22.68 -0.33 -3.34
C SER A 8 21.22 -0.25 -3.76
N SER A 9 20.88 -0.89 -4.88
CA SER A 9 19.51 -1.16 -5.28
C SER A 9 18.91 -2.14 -4.28
N SER A 10 18.47 -1.61 -3.13
CA SER A 10 17.63 -2.34 -2.20
C SER A 10 16.41 -2.84 -2.97
N SER A 11 16.28 -4.15 -3.12
CA SER A 11 15.21 -4.87 -3.82
C SER A 11 13.89 -4.82 -3.06
N SER A 12 13.55 -3.65 -2.51
CA SER A 12 12.32 -3.42 -1.76
C SER A 12 11.49 -2.34 -2.42
N PHE A 13 10.23 -2.67 -2.72
CA PHE A 13 9.24 -1.72 -3.22
C PHE A 13 8.47 -1.02 -2.09
N ALA A 14 8.89 -1.19 -0.83
CA ALA A 14 8.25 -0.53 0.30
C ALA A 14 8.29 1.00 0.17
N ASN A 15 7.25 1.66 0.69
CA ASN A 15 7.01 3.10 0.60
C ASN A 15 6.78 3.64 -0.82
N GLN A 16 6.40 2.79 -1.76
CA GLN A 16 6.04 3.18 -3.13
C GLN A 16 4.55 2.99 -3.39
N PHE A 17 4.05 3.65 -4.43
CA PHE A 17 2.70 3.44 -4.94
C PHE A 17 2.73 2.49 -6.14
N LEU A 18 1.82 1.52 -6.14
CA LEU A 18 1.53 0.66 -7.27
C LEU A 18 0.26 1.17 -7.94
N LEU A 19 0.37 1.49 -9.23
CA LEU A 19 -0.75 1.94 -10.04
C LEU A 19 -1.26 0.78 -10.89
N ALA A 20 -2.55 0.48 -10.79
CA ALA A 20 -3.18 -0.53 -11.63
C ALA A 20 -3.16 -0.11 -13.10
N MET A 21 -2.75 -1.04 -13.96
CA MET A 21 -2.76 -0.79 -15.40
C MET A 21 -4.20 -0.78 -15.95
N PRO A 22 -4.50 0.00 -17.01
CA PRO A 22 -5.85 0.13 -17.59
C PRO A 22 -6.48 -1.16 -18.14
N GLY A 23 -5.72 -2.25 -18.25
CA GLY A 23 -6.19 -3.58 -18.68
C GLY A 23 -6.24 -4.63 -17.56
N MET A 24 -6.14 -4.22 -16.30
CA MET A 24 -6.16 -5.14 -15.16
C MET A 24 -7.55 -5.76 -14.99
N LEU A 25 -7.63 -7.08 -15.14
CA LEU A 25 -8.87 -7.87 -15.12
C LEU A 25 -9.36 -8.21 -13.70
N ASP A 26 -8.47 -8.17 -12.71
CA ASP A 26 -8.84 -8.44 -11.32
C ASP A 26 -9.63 -7.24 -10.75
N GLU A 27 -10.91 -7.42 -10.47
CA GLU A 27 -11.79 -6.39 -9.90
C GLU A 27 -11.28 -5.84 -8.57
N ASN A 28 -10.53 -6.62 -7.80
CA ASN A 28 -9.96 -6.17 -6.52
C ASN A 28 -8.89 -5.09 -6.70
N PHE A 29 -8.21 -5.06 -7.85
CA PHE A 29 -7.11 -4.14 -8.12
C PHE A 29 -7.34 -3.24 -9.33
N SER A 30 -8.33 -3.51 -10.18
CA SER A 30 -8.61 -2.70 -11.36
C SER A 30 -8.89 -1.23 -10.98
N GLY A 31 -8.14 -0.30 -11.59
CA GLY A 31 -8.20 1.12 -11.26
C GLY A 31 -7.76 1.48 -9.83
N SER A 32 -7.10 0.57 -9.10
CA SER A 32 -6.61 0.83 -7.74
C SER A 32 -5.27 1.56 -7.74
N LEU A 33 -5.09 2.40 -6.71
CA LEU A 33 -3.82 2.94 -6.29
C LEU A 33 -3.47 2.29 -4.95
N VAL A 34 -2.42 1.49 -4.92
CA VAL A 34 -1.99 0.76 -3.73
C VAL A 34 -0.73 1.40 -3.16
N TYR A 35 -0.73 1.73 -1.88
CA TYR A 35 0.48 2.13 -1.16
C TYR A 35 1.13 0.91 -0.52
N LEU A 36 2.40 0.64 -0.82
CA LEU A 36 3.12 -0.52 -0.30
C LEU A 36 3.81 -0.18 1.02
N LEU A 37 3.41 -0.86 2.09
CA LEU A 37 3.93 -0.67 3.44
C LEU A 37 5.18 -1.51 3.68
N GLU A 38 5.13 -2.77 3.25
CA GLU A 38 6.22 -3.73 3.44
C GLU A 38 6.42 -4.54 2.15
N HIS A 39 7.69 -4.81 1.83
CA HIS A 39 8.08 -5.74 0.78
C HIS A 39 9.32 -6.51 1.23
N SER A 40 9.15 -7.81 1.42
CA SER A 40 10.20 -8.75 1.80
C SER A 40 10.09 -10.04 0.98
N ASP A 41 11.03 -10.97 1.15
CA ASP A 41 11.00 -12.27 0.45
C ASP A 41 9.78 -13.14 0.83
N LYS A 42 9.08 -12.79 1.92
CA LYS A 42 7.85 -13.46 2.35
C LYS A 42 6.60 -12.95 1.61
N GLY A 43 6.72 -11.82 0.91
CA GLY A 43 5.63 -11.18 0.20
C GLY A 43 5.58 -9.67 0.42
N ALA A 44 4.43 -9.10 0.06
CA ALA A 44 4.21 -7.66 0.07
C ALA A 44 2.89 -7.33 0.78
N MET A 45 2.89 -6.27 1.58
CA MET A 45 1.70 -5.73 2.23
C MET A 45 1.47 -4.29 1.78
N GLY A 46 0.24 -3.96 1.40
CA GLY A 46 -0.14 -2.62 0.98
C GLY A 46 -1.59 -2.29 1.24
N LEU A 47 -1.93 -1.02 1.07
CA LEU A 47 -3.26 -0.46 1.29
C LEU A 47 -3.78 0.19 0.01
N VAL A 48 -5.01 -0.12 -0.39
CA VAL A 48 -5.69 0.62 -1.47
C VAL A 48 -6.15 1.96 -0.92
N VAL A 49 -5.66 3.06 -1.49
CA VAL A 49 -5.93 4.42 -0.96
C VAL A 49 -7.05 5.15 -1.70
N ASN A 50 -7.47 4.66 -2.87
CA ASN A 50 -8.45 5.33 -3.73
C ASN A 50 -9.81 4.63 -3.80
N ARG A 51 -10.09 3.70 -2.87
CA ARG A 51 -11.39 3.04 -2.75
C ARG A 51 -12.00 3.38 -1.39
N PRO A 52 -12.92 4.35 -1.32
CA PRO A 52 -13.61 4.66 -0.08
C PRO A 52 -14.53 3.49 0.33
N THR A 53 -14.69 3.31 1.62
CA THR A 53 -15.64 2.33 2.19
C THR A 53 -16.91 3.05 2.60
N ASP A 54 -18.06 2.37 2.56
CA ASP A 54 -19.35 2.91 3.00
C ASP A 54 -19.48 3.02 4.53
N ILE A 55 -18.48 2.57 5.28
CA ILE A 55 -18.50 2.56 6.74
C ILE A 55 -17.89 3.86 7.27
N VAL A 56 -18.64 4.55 8.12
CA VAL A 56 -18.17 5.74 8.84
C VAL A 56 -17.21 5.31 9.95
N LEU A 57 -16.06 5.98 10.03
CA LEU A 57 -15.01 5.66 11.00
C LEU A 57 -15.48 5.76 12.46
N SER A 58 -16.41 6.67 12.76
CA SER A 58 -17.02 6.79 14.09
C SER A 58 -17.78 5.52 14.49
N THR A 59 -18.55 4.95 13.57
CA THR A 59 -19.27 3.70 13.80
C THR A 59 -18.31 2.53 14.01
N LEU A 60 -17.17 2.51 13.32
CA LEU A 60 -16.13 1.50 13.59
C LEU A 60 -15.57 1.65 15.00
N PHE A 61 -15.24 2.86 15.41
CA PHE A 61 -14.69 3.14 16.75
C PHE A 61 -15.62 2.72 17.88
N GLU A 62 -16.93 2.92 17.73
CA GLU A 62 -17.94 2.39 18.66
C GLU A 62 -17.90 0.86 18.77
N ASN A 63 -17.76 0.15 17.63
CA ASN A 63 -17.71 -1.31 17.60
C ASN A 63 -16.44 -1.89 18.25
N ILE A 64 -15.32 -1.15 18.23
CA ILE A 64 -14.05 -1.57 18.85
C ILE A 64 -13.81 -0.95 20.23
N LEU A 65 -14.80 -0.25 20.79
CA LEU A 65 -14.75 0.38 22.12
C LEU A 65 -13.60 1.39 22.30
N ILE A 66 -13.25 2.12 21.24
CA ILE A 66 -12.21 3.16 21.30
C ILE A 66 -12.91 4.51 21.13
N THR A 67 -12.63 5.46 22.01
CA THR A 67 -13.06 6.87 21.86
C THR A 67 -11.96 7.65 21.14
N PRO A 68 -12.25 8.33 20.02
CA PRO A 68 -11.26 9.21 19.40
C PRO A 68 -10.93 10.37 20.36
N LEU A 69 -9.64 10.64 20.56
CA LEU A 69 -9.11 11.74 21.38
C LEU A 69 -9.34 13.12 20.74
#